data_AF-A0A1S2PZ10-F1
#
_entry.id   AF-A0A1S2PZ10-F1
#
_cell.length_a   1.000
_cell.length_b   1.000
_cell.length_c   1.000
_cell.angle_alpha   90.00
_cell.angle_beta   90.00
_cell.angle_gamma   90.00
#
_symmetry.space_group_name_H-M   'P 1'
#
loop_
_entity.id
_entity.type
_entity.pdbx_description
1 polymer ?
#
loop_
_entity_poly.entity_id
_entity_poly.type
_entity_poly.pdbx_seq_one_letter_code
_entity_poly.pdbx_strand_id
1 'polypeptide(L)'
;MHAVSQAAWTATGGLAYPDMVFSITSRMKRLSWKYDSMAYATTLKNVGVLYQTMYLVATAMRLAPCALGSGNADLVAEATGNDYLSECSVGEFILSSAASEEGASASVGAQDVNSAEWVRRARALLEDTPQ
;
A
#
# COMPACT_ATOMS: atom_id res chain seq x y z
N MET A 1 19.37 2.96 -5.00
CA MET A 1 18.38 1.93 -4.58
C MET A 1 18.57 1.50 -3.13
N HIS A 2 19.74 1.04 -2.68
CA HIS A 2 19.95 0.61 -1.27
C HIS A 2 19.53 1.66 -0.22
N ALA A 3 19.69 2.95 -0.50
CA ALA A 3 19.29 4.03 0.40
C ALA A 3 17.77 4.07 0.66
N VAL A 4 16.94 3.76 -0.34
CA VAL A 4 15.47 3.72 -0.20
C VAL A 4 15.07 2.53 0.69
N SER A 5 15.66 1.35 0.47
CA SER A 5 15.44 0.18 1.34
C SER A 5 15.88 0.44 2.79
N GLN A 6 16.99 1.17 2.99
CA GLN A 6 17.45 1.55 4.32
C GLN A 6 16.50 2.52 5.03
N ALA A 7 15.97 3.51 4.30
CA ALA A 7 14.97 4.44 4.82
C ALA A 7 13.68 3.69 5.19
N ALA A 8 13.23 2.77 4.34
CA ALA A 8 12.09 1.90 4.59
C ALA A 8 12.27 1.03 5.85
N TRP A 9 13.44 0.39 6.01
CA TRP A 9 13.75 -0.36 7.23
C TRP A 9 13.66 0.51 8.48
N THR A 10 14.18 1.73 8.41
CA THR A 10 14.11 2.71 9.51
C THR A 10 12.66 3.11 9.82
N ALA A 11 11.81 3.28 8.80
CA ALA A 11 10.39 3.59 8.96
C ALA A 11 9.60 2.48 9.67
N THR A 12 10.07 1.23 9.61
CA THR A 12 9.50 0.10 10.38
C THR A 12 10.05 -0.01 11.81
N GLY A 13 10.82 0.97 12.28
CA GLY A 13 11.51 0.90 13.58
C GLY A 13 12.66 -0.11 13.60
N GLY A 14 13.21 -0.46 12.43
CA GLY A 14 14.30 -1.43 12.30
C GLY A 14 13.85 -2.89 12.42
N LEU A 15 12.56 -3.17 12.35
CA LEU A 15 12.01 -4.51 12.57
C LEU A 15 11.89 -5.35 11.29
N ALA A 16 11.78 -4.73 10.11
CA ALA A 16 11.56 -5.45 8.85
C ALA A 16 12.43 -4.87 7.73
N TYR A 17 13.46 -5.61 7.30
CA TYR A 17 14.25 -5.23 6.13
C TYR A 17 13.54 -5.74 4.87
N PRO A 18 13.16 -4.85 3.93
CA PRO A 18 12.26 -5.23 2.85
C PRO A 18 12.98 -5.91 1.68
N ASP A 19 12.40 -6.98 1.14
CA ASP A 19 12.79 -7.56 -0.16
C ASP A 19 12.58 -6.56 -1.31
N MET A 20 11.46 -5.83 -1.26
CA MET A 20 11.06 -4.84 -2.26
C MET A 20 10.40 -3.63 -1.61
N VAL A 21 10.69 -2.45 -2.15
CA VAL A 21 10.03 -1.18 -1.81
C VAL A 21 9.36 -0.62 -3.06
N PHE A 22 8.05 -0.37 -2.96
CA PHE A 22 7.29 0.40 -3.93
C PHE A 22 7.29 1.87 -3.52
N SER A 23 7.93 2.73 -4.32
CA SER A 23 7.81 4.18 -4.19
C SER A 23 6.68 4.67 -5.09
N ILE A 24 5.63 5.23 -4.50
CA ILE A 24 4.46 5.74 -5.21
C ILE A 24 4.66 7.22 -5.44
N THR A 25 4.66 7.62 -6.71
CA THR A 25 4.83 9.00 -7.12
C THR A 25 3.54 9.55 -7.75
N SER A 26 3.40 10.87 -7.74
CA SER A 26 2.29 11.55 -8.39
C SER A 26 2.76 12.76 -9.18
N ARG A 27 2.30 12.84 -10.43
CA ARG A 27 2.46 14.00 -11.30
C ARG A 27 1.41 15.04 -10.95
N MET A 28 1.70 15.86 -9.94
CA MET A 28 0.70 16.77 -9.35
C MET A 28 0.04 17.68 -10.37
N LYS A 29 0.78 18.18 -11.36
CA LYS A 29 0.25 19.01 -12.45
C LYS A 29 -0.92 18.35 -13.20
N ARG A 30 -0.90 17.01 -13.35
CA ARG A 30 -1.97 16.24 -14.01
C ARG A 30 -3.26 16.19 -13.20
N LEU A 31 -3.19 16.33 -11.88
CA LEU A 31 -4.35 16.32 -10.99
C LEU A 31 -4.82 17.75 -10.68
N SER A 32 -3.87 18.67 -10.52
CA SER A 32 -4.12 20.08 -10.19
C SER A 32 -4.89 20.86 -11.27
N TRP A 33 -4.78 20.53 -12.56
CA TRP A 33 -5.54 21.25 -13.60
C TRP A 33 -7.06 21.17 -13.39
N LYS A 34 -7.55 20.06 -12.81
CA LYS A 34 -8.99 19.81 -12.59
C LYS A 34 -9.41 20.02 -11.15
N TYR A 35 -8.56 19.64 -10.20
CA TYR A 35 -8.91 19.61 -8.78
C TYR A 35 -8.29 20.77 -7.98
N ASP A 36 -7.42 21.58 -8.59
CA ASP A 36 -6.82 22.79 -8.02
C ASP A 36 -6.40 22.60 -6.55
N SER A 37 -7.00 23.34 -5.61
CA SER A 37 -6.74 23.25 -4.16
C SER A 37 -6.97 21.86 -3.53
N MET A 38 -7.75 20.98 -4.15
CA MET A 38 -8.04 19.63 -3.65
C MET A 38 -7.09 18.55 -4.21
N ALA A 39 -6.16 18.89 -5.11
CA ALA A 39 -5.34 17.92 -5.82
C ALA A 39 -4.47 17.05 -4.90
N TYR A 40 -3.83 17.65 -3.90
CA TYR A 40 -2.99 16.91 -2.96
C TYR A 40 -3.83 15.99 -2.06
N ALA A 41 -4.90 16.52 -1.47
CA ALA A 41 -5.82 15.74 -0.66
C ALA A 41 -6.50 14.60 -1.44
N THR A 42 -6.70 14.76 -2.74
CA THR A 42 -7.21 13.70 -3.63
C THR A 42 -6.14 12.67 -3.91
N THR A 43 -4.90 13.10 -4.14
CA THR A 43 -3.76 12.21 -4.35
C THR A 43 -3.55 11.30 -3.14
N LEU A 44 -3.54 11.83 -1.92
CA LEU A 44 -3.37 11.02 -0.72
C LEU A 44 -4.52 10.03 -0.49
N LYS A 45 -5.76 10.39 -0.87
CA LYS A 45 -6.88 9.43 -0.87
C LYS A 45 -6.66 8.30 -1.86
N ASN A 46 -6.18 8.62 -3.06
CA ASN A 46 -5.84 7.61 -4.07
C ASN A 46 -4.71 6.69 -3.59
N VAL A 47 -3.69 7.22 -2.91
CA VAL A 47 -2.62 6.42 -2.28
C VAL A 47 -3.21 5.48 -1.23
N GLY A 48 -4.12 5.95 -0.37
CA GLY A 48 -4.81 5.09 0.59
C GLY A 48 -5.62 3.96 -0.07
N VAL A 49 -6.33 4.26 -1.16
CA VAL A 49 -7.06 3.24 -1.95
C VAL A 49 -6.09 2.22 -2.56
N LEU A 50 -4.95 2.70 -3.08
CA LEU A 50 -3.91 1.84 -3.64
C LEU A 50 -3.31 0.94 -2.56
N TYR A 51 -2.94 1.48 -1.40
CA TYR A 51 -2.42 0.70 -0.27
C TYR A 51 -3.38 -0.42 0.14
N GLN A 52 -4.66 -0.11 0.30
CA GLN A 52 -5.65 -1.12 0.67
C GLN A 52 -5.74 -2.23 -0.40
N THR A 53 -5.69 -1.85 -1.67
CA THR A 53 -5.69 -2.82 -2.78
C THR A 53 -4.44 -3.69 -2.74
N MET A 54 -3.26 -3.10 -2.53
CA MET A 54 -2.00 -3.83 -2.40
C MET A 54 -2.01 -4.79 -1.19
N TYR A 55 -2.54 -4.36 -0.04
CA TYR A 55 -2.74 -5.23 1.12
C TYR A 55 -3.60 -6.44 0.77
N LEU A 56 -4.78 -6.23 0.18
CA LEU A 56 -5.71 -7.32 -0.15
C LEU A 56 -5.09 -8.32 -1.13
N VAL A 57 -4.44 -7.83 -2.19
CA VAL A 57 -3.77 -8.69 -3.19
C VAL A 57 -2.60 -9.44 -2.57
N ALA A 58 -1.75 -8.76 -1.80
CA ALA A 58 -0.62 -9.39 -1.12
C ALA A 58 -1.07 -10.45 -0.12
N THR A 59 -2.13 -10.20 0.65
CA THR A 59 -2.73 -11.19 1.55
C THR A 59 -3.28 -12.39 0.79
N ALA A 60 -4.01 -12.19 -0.31
CA ALA A 60 -4.50 -13.29 -1.15
C ALA A 60 -3.35 -14.13 -1.75
N MET A 61 -2.21 -13.49 -2.04
CA MET A 61 -0.99 -14.14 -2.50
C MET A 61 -0.10 -14.72 -1.38
N ARG A 62 -0.53 -14.63 -0.11
CA ARG A 62 0.25 -15.02 1.08
C ARG A 62 1.64 -14.36 1.12
N LEU A 63 1.70 -13.06 0.88
CA LEU A 63 2.89 -12.23 1.03
C LEU A 63 2.85 -11.42 2.34
N ALA A 64 3.96 -10.76 2.68
CA ALA A 64 4.09 -9.85 3.81
C ALA A 64 4.05 -8.38 3.35
N PRO A 65 2.85 -7.76 3.25
CA PRO A 65 2.70 -6.34 2.92
C PRO A 65 2.86 -5.41 4.13
N CYS A 66 3.44 -4.22 3.92
CA CYS A 66 3.35 -3.13 4.88
C CYS A 66 3.40 -1.76 4.20
N ALA A 67 2.38 -0.92 4.42
CA ALA A 67 2.39 0.47 4.01
C ALA A 67 3.25 1.31 4.97
N LEU A 68 4.04 2.23 4.43
CA LEU A 68 4.87 3.13 5.22
C LEU A 68 4.24 4.52 5.30
N GLY A 69 4.18 5.04 6.54
CA GLY A 69 3.70 6.39 6.83
C GLY A 69 4.78 7.48 6.72
N SER A 70 6.05 7.08 6.61
CA SER A 70 7.19 7.96 6.43
C SER A 70 8.08 7.40 5.31
N GLY A 71 8.72 8.31 4.57
CA GLY A 71 9.61 8.01 3.46
C GLY A 71 10.48 9.22 3.15
N ASN A 72 11.48 9.05 2.30
CA ASN A 72 12.39 10.13 1.91
C ASN A 72 12.23 10.43 0.42
N ALA A 73 11.52 11.51 0.11
CA ALA A 73 11.22 11.89 -1.27
C ALA A 73 12.47 12.25 -2.08
N ASP A 74 13.54 12.76 -1.45
CA ASP A 74 14.79 13.08 -2.13
C ASP A 74 15.51 11.82 -2.59
N LEU A 75 15.53 10.77 -1.75
CA LEU A 75 16.10 9.47 -2.13
C LEU A 75 15.32 8.81 -3.26
N VAL A 76 14.00 8.98 -3.30
CA VAL A 76 13.16 8.50 -4.40
C VAL A 76 13.42 9.29 -5.67
N ALA A 77 13.50 10.62 -5.59
CA ALA A 77 13.81 11.50 -6.72
C ALA A 77 15.19 11.15 -7.32
N GLU A 78 16.22 11.00 -6.47
CA GLU A 78 17.56 10.58 -6.88
C GLU A 78 17.55 9.19 -7.54
N ALA A 79 16.86 8.21 -6.91
CA ALA A 79 16.81 6.84 -7.42
C ALA A 79 16.05 6.70 -8.75
N THR A 80 15.10 7.60 -9.02
CA THR A 80 14.25 7.58 -10.22
C THR A 80 14.68 8.59 -11.29
N GLY A 81 15.59 9.51 -10.96
CA GLY A 81 16.00 10.62 -11.83
C GLY A 81 14.89 11.65 -12.07
N ASN A 82 13.84 11.66 -11.24
CA ASN A 82 12.71 12.57 -11.38
C ASN A 82 12.92 13.88 -10.61
N ASP A 83 12.39 14.98 -11.17
CA ASP A 83 12.27 16.25 -10.47
C ASP A 83 11.02 16.24 -9.57
N TYR A 84 11.21 16.48 -8.28
CA TYR A 84 10.16 16.56 -7.26
C TYR A 84 9.03 17.54 -7.62
N LEU A 85 9.34 18.65 -8.31
CA LEU A 85 8.35 19.65 -8.72
C LEU A 85 7.47 19.17 -9.91
N SER A 86 7.93 18.17 -10.63
CA SER A 86 7.20 17.54 -11.73
C SER A 86 6.45 16.29 -11.28
N GLU A 87 7.08 15.50 -10.41
CA GLU A 87 6.62 14.21 -9.95
C GLU A 87 7.16 13.95 -8.53
N CYS A 88 6.26 14.01 -7.55
CA CYS A 88 6.59 13.96 -6.13
C CYS A 88 6.26 12.58 -5.56
N SER A 89 7.10 12.06 -4.67
CA SER A 89 6.81 10.86 -3.88
C SER A 89 5.69 11.15 -2.87
N VAL A 90 4.65 10.33 -2.88
CA VAL A 90 3.43 10.49 -2.05
C VAL A 90 3.14 9.30 -1.15
N GLY A 91 3.93 8.24 -1.26
CA GLY A 91 3.77 7.04 -0.45
C GLY A 91 4.85 6.01 -0.73
N GLU A 92 5.08 5.15 0.25
CA GLU A 92 5.96 3.99 0.14
C GLU A 92 5.28 2.77 0.71
N PHE A 93 5.55 1.60 0.11
CA PHE A 93 4.98 0.33 0.54
C PHE A 93 6.04 -0.74 0.41
N ILE A 94 6.29 -1.51 1.46
CA ILE A 94 7.20 -2.64 1.41
C ILE A 94 6.43 -3.93 1.20
N LEU A 95 7.04 -4.82 0.43
CA LEU A 95 6.50 -6.15 0.16
C LEU A 95 7.62 -7.16 0.26
N SER A 96 7.38 -8.25 0.96
CA SER A 96 8.33 -9.34 1.11
C SER A 96 7.61 -10.68 1.06
N SER A 97 8.38 -11.76 0.92
CA SER A 97 7.83 -13.10 1.12
C SER A 97 7.26 -13.24 2.53
N ALA A 98 6.12 -13.92 2.68
CA ALA A 98 5.67 -14.30 4.01
C ALA A 98 6.59 -15.38 4.56
N ALA A 99 6.86 -15.35 5.86
CA ALA A 99 7.57 -16.44 6.52
C ALA A 99 6.82 -17.77 6.25
N SER A 100 7.58 -18.83 5.96
CA SER A 100 7.03 -20.18 5.87
C SER A 100 6.22 -20.50 7.14
N GLU A 101 5.11 -21.22 7.01
CA GLU A 101 4.01 -21.32 8.00
C GLU A 101 4.36 -21.85 9.41
N GLU A 102 5.63 -22.08 9.74
CA GLU A 102 6.09 -22.62 11.02
C GLU A 102 5.82 -21.69 12.22
N GLY A 103 5.32 -20.46 12.01
CA GLY A 103 4.93 -19.54 13.09
C GLY A 103 3.73 -18.64 12.81
N ALA A 104 3.06 -18.76 11.65
CA ALA A 104 1.88 -17.95 11.35
C ALA A 104 0.65 -18.64 11.93
N SER A 105 0.14 -18.14 13.06
CA SER A 105 -1.21 -18.48 13.52
C SER A 105 -2.20 -18.00 12.46
N ALA A 106 -2.56 -18.88 11.52
CA ALA A 106 -3.77 -18.70 10.75
C ALA A 106 -4.90 -18.58 11.76
N SER A 107 -5.55 -17.41 11.84
CA SER A 107 -6.75 -17.31 12.65
C SER A 107 -7.73 -18.35 12.10
N VAL A 108 -8.11 -19.30 12.95
CA VAL A 108 -9.15 -20.29 12.61
C VAL A 108 -10.40 -19.50 12.22
N GLY A 109 -10.80 -19.62 10.94
CA GLY A 109 -11.91 -18.84 10.38
C GLY A 109 -11.51 -17.60 9.58
N ALA A 110 -10.22 -17.37 9.28
CA ALA A 110 -9.78 -16.35 8.33
C ALA A 110 -10.47 -16.59 6.97
N GLN A 111 -11.29 -15.63 6.56
CA GLN A 111 -11.99 -15.66 5.28
C GLN A 111 -11.55 -14.47 4.45
N ASP A 112 -11.30 -14.71 3.17
CA ASP A 112 -11.02 -13.64 2.22
C ASP A 112 -12.20 -12.67 2.16
N VAL A 113 -11.96 -11.47 2.69
CA VAL A 113 -12.92 -10.37 2.69
C VAL A 113 -13.22 -9.85 1.28
N ASN A 114 -12.37 -10.17 0.29
CA ASN A 114 -12.52 -9.74 -1.10
C ASN A 114 -12.33 -10.88 -2.12
N SER A 115 -12.77 -12.09 -1.75
CA SER A 115 -12.85 -13.21 -2.71
C SER A 115 -13.83 -12.88 -3.85
N ALA A 116 -13.76 -13.58 -4.99
CA ALA A 116 -14.76 -13.44 -6.06
C ALA A 116 -16.21 -13.70 -5.56
N GLU A 117 -16.33 -14.40 -4.43
CA GLU A 117 -17.58 -14.70 -3.73
C GLU A 117 -18.09 -13.57 -2.81
N TRP A 118 -17.33 -12.49 -2.62
CA TRP A 118 -17.63 -11.48 -1.61
C TRP A 118 -19.02 -10.85 -1.84
N VAL A 119 -19.40 -10.59 -3.09
CA VAL A 119 -20.72 -10.04 -3.44
C VAL A 119 -21.85 -10.99 -3.05
N ARG A 120 -21.67 -12.31 -3.28
CA ARG A 120 -22.66 -13.32 -2.91
C ARG A 120 -22.81 -13.43 -1.39
N ARG A 121 -21.69 -13.36 -0.67
CA ARG A 121 -21.67 -13.44 0.80
C ARG A 121 -22.23 -12.19 1.48
N ALA A 122 -21.87 -11.01 0.99
CA ALA A 122 -22.40 -9.75 1.48
C ALA A 122 -23.92 -9.68 1.27
N ARG A 123 -24.40 -10.15 0.12
CA ARG A 123 -25.84 -10.28 -0.17
C ARG A 123 -26.54 -11.21 0.83
N ALA A 124 -26.00 -12.41 1.05
CA ALA A 124 -26.58 -13.38 1.98
C ALA A 124 -26.71 -12.81 3.41
N LEU A 125 -25.71 -12.06 3.89
CA LEU A 125 -25.74 -11.44 5.22
C LEU A 125 -26.79 -10.31 5.35
N LEU A 126 -27.03 -9.56 4.27
CA LEU A 126 -28.05 -8.50 4.26
C LEU A 126 -29.47 -9.06 4.13
N GLU A 127 -29.62 -10.19 3.44
CA GLU A 127 -30.90 -10.89 3.28
C GLU A 127 -31.29 -11.71 4.53
N ASP A 128 -30.31 -12.14 5.33
CA ASP A 128 -30.50 -12.90 6.57
C ASP A 128 -30.71 -12.01 7.82
N THR A 129 -30.90 -10.68 7.63
CA THR A 129 -31.25 -9.79 8.75
C THR A 129 -32.75 -9.88 9.03
N PRO A 130 -33.20 -10.44 10.17
CA PRO A 130 -34.62 -10.43 10.52
C PRO A 130 -35.08 -8.98 10.75
N GLN A 131 -36.26 -8.65 10.21
CA GLN A 131 -36.98 -7.38 10.46
C GLN A 131 -37.34 -7.23 11.94
#